data_AF-A0A183U4H9-F1
#
_entry.id   AF-A0A183U4H9-F1
#
_cell.length_a   1.000
_cell.length_b   1.000
_cell.length_c   1.000
_cell.angle_alpha   90.00
_cell.angle_beta   90.00
_cell.angle_gamma   90.00
#
_symmetry.space_group_name_H-M   'P 1'
#
loop_
_entity.id
_entity.type
_entity.pdbx_description
1 polymer ?
#
loop_
_entity_poly.entity_id
_entity_poly.type
_entity_poly.pdbx_seq_one_letter_code
_entity_poly.pdbx_strand_id
1 'polypeptide(L)'
;MPSFVNRTLSGNIDNVTVTIVEVDSRIGQFNQRIIAILDALVREAVEVVAGSMLRVGVHVPLVDNVTLSNNASIVTKRGFVRISSDFIYE
;
A
#
# COMPACT_ATOMS: atom_id res chain seq x y z
N MET A 1 0.54 8.68 2.99
CA MET A 1 0.53 9.41 1.70
C MET A 1 1.65 8.88 0.81
N PRO A 2 1.47 8.79 -0.52
CA PRO A 2 2.52 8.34 -1.43
C PRO A 2 3.61 9.42 -1.60
N SER A 3 4.86 8.99 -1.80
CA SER A 3 6.02 9.87 -1.98
C SER A 3 7.08 9.23 -2.90
N PHE A 4 8.00 10.04 -3.41
CA PHE A 4 9.17 9.55 -4.13
C PHE A 4 10.39 9.54 -3.23
N VAL A 5 11.07 8.40 -3.17
CA VAL A 5 12.34 8.22 -2.46
C VAL A 5 13.26 7.39 -3.35
N ASN A 6 14.45 7.90 -3.69
CA ASN A 6 15.46 7.17 -4.48
C ASN A 6 14.88 6.47 -5.73
N ARG A 7 14.23 7.23 -6.62
CA ARG A 7 13.60 6.71 -7.87
C ARG A 7 12.49 5.69 -7.66
N THR A 8 12.01 5.56 -6.43
CA THR A 8 10.97 4.60 -6.04
C THR A 8 9.73 5.36 -5.58
N LEU A 9 8.57 4.96 -6.11
CA LEU A 9 7.27 5.38 -5.60
C LEU A 9 6.93 4.53 -4.38
N SER A 10 7.00 5.14 -3.20
CA SER A 10 6.67 4.50 -1.93
C SER A 10 5.42 5.13 -1.32
N GLY A 11 4.90 4.51 -0.28
CA GLY A 11 3.75 5.03 0.45
C GLY A 11 3.64 4.48 1.86
N ASN A 12 2.78 5.13 2.63
CA ASN A 12 2.33 4.61 3.91
C ASN A 12 0.84 4.27 3.83
N ILE A 13 0.47 3.16 4.48
CA ILE A 13 -0.91 2.77 4.70
C ILE A 13 -1.26 3.09 6.14
N ASP A 14 -2.39 3.77 6.32
CA ASP A 14 -2.94 4.12 7.62
C ASP A 14 -4.43 3.75 7.58
N ASN A 15 -5.04 3.41 8.72
CA ASN A 15 -6.46 3.06 8.84
C ASN A 15 -6.91 1.83 8.01
N VAL A 16 -6.13 0.73 8.06
CA VAL A 16 -6.55 -0.55 7.45
C VAL A 16 -7.82 -1.07 8.13
N THR A 17 -8.86 -1.35 7.35
CA THR A 17 -10.07 -2.02 7.83
C THR A 17 -10.05 -3.45 7.30
N VAL A 18 -10.02 -4.42 8.20
CA VAL A 18 -10.21 -5.83 7.88
C VAL A 18 -11.60 -6.22 8.33
N THR A 19 -12.25 -7.10 7.58
CA THR A 19 -13.54 -7.66 7.95
C THR A 19 -13.53 -9.11 7.57
N ILE A 20 -13.50 -9.98 8.58
CA ILE A 20 -13.60 -11.42 8.39
C ILE A 20 -15.07 -11.80 8.42
N VAL A 21 -15.52 -12.42 7.33
CA VAL A 21 -16.89 -12.94 7.19
C VAL A 21 -16.82 -14.43 6.90
N GLU A 22 -17.61 -15.21 7.63
CA GLU A 22 -17.77 -16.64 7.35
C GLU A 22 -18.57 -16.78 6.04
N VAL A 23 -17.97 -17.41 5.03
CA VAL A 23 -18.59 -17.64 3.71
C VAL A 23 -19.12 -19.06 3.57
N ASP A 24 -18.32 -20.05 3.99
CA ASP A 24 -18.68 -21.47 4.04
C ASP A 24 -17.91 -22.15 5.17
N SER A 25 -18.55 -23.07 5.90
CA SER A 25 -17.89 -23.85 6.94
C SER A 25 -18.39 -25.30 6.94
N ARG A 26 -17.44 -26.22 6.72
CA ARG A 26 -17.67 -27.67 6.76
C ARG A 26 -17.53 -28.26 8.16
N ILE A 27 -17.14 -27.45 9.14
CA ILE A 27 -16.83 -27.87 10.52
C ILE A 27 -17.76 -27.22 11.56
N GLY A 28 -18.81 -26.54 11.11
CA GLY A 28 -19.79 -25.84 11.95
C GLY A 28 -19.55 -24.32 12.01
N GLN A 29 -20.55 -23.58 12.49
CA GLN A 29 -20.51 -22.11 12.52
C GLN A 29 -19.41 -21.60 13.44
N PHE A 30 -18.67 -20.59 12.98
CA PHE A 30 -17.66 -19.95 13.79
C PHE A 30 -18.30 -19.06 14.85
N ASN A 31 -17.81 -19.19 16.09
CA ASN A 31 -18.19 -18.27 17.14
C ASN A 31 -17.69 -16.86 16.78
N GLN A 32 -18.57 -15.86 16.88
CA GLN A 32 -18.26 -14.44 16.67
C GLN A 32 -17.04 -13.96 17.49
N ARG A 33 -16.80 -14.52 18.68
CA ARG A 33 -15.60 -14.22 19.48
C ARG A 33 -14.30 -14.69 18.81
N ILE A 34 -14.31 -15.84 18.16
CA ILE A 34 -13.15 -16.37 17.43
C ILE A 34 -12.91 -15.51 16.19
N ILE A 35 -13.97 -15.13 15.48
CA ILE A 35 -13.89 -14.22 14.33
C ILE A 35 -13.27 -12.88 14.75
N ALA A 36 -13.67 -12.31 15.90
CA ALA A 36 -13.09 -11.06 16.39
C ALA A 36 -11.59 -11.16 16.73
N ILE A 37 -11.15 -12.29 17.30
CA ILE A 37 -9.72 -12.54 17.56
C ILE A 37 -8.95 -12.65 16.25
N LEU A 38 -9.48 -13.39 15.28
CA LEU A 38 -8.87 -13.52 13.96
C LEU A 38 -8.80 -12.17 13.26
N ASP A 39 -9.84 -11.34 13.37
CA ASP A 39 -9.89 -10.01 12.75
C ASP A 39 -8.77 -9.11 13.28
N ALA A 40 -8.56 -9.10 14.60
CA ALA A 40 -7.46 -8.35 15.22
C ALA A 40 -6.07 -8.83 14.75
N LEU A 41 -5.83 -10.14 14.74
CA LEU A 41 -4.55 -10.71 14.32
C LEU A 41 -4.27 -10.48 12.82
N VAL A 42 -5.29 -10.66 11.98
CA VAL A 42 -5.17 -10.45 10.54
C VAL A 42 -4.95 -8.97 10.24
N ARG A 43 -5.60 -8.06 10.98
CA ARG A 43 -5.40 -6.62 10.81
C ARG A 43 -3.95 -6.22 11.02
N GLU A 44 -3.33 -6.63 12.12
CA GLU A 44 -1.92 -6.33 12.39
C GLU A 44 -1.01 -6.93 11.32
N ALA A 45 -1.26 -8.19 10.93
CA ALA A 45 -0.47 -8.86 9.90
C ALA A 45 -0.59 -8.14 8.54
N VAL A 46 -1.80 -7.76 8.13
CA VAL A 46 -2.06 -7.06 6.87
C VAL A 46 -1.40 -5.67 6.90
N GLU A 47 -1.49 -4.94 8.00
CA GLU A 47 -0.86 -3.63 8.13
C GLU A 47 0.66 -3.71 8.01
N VAL A 48 1.30 -4.69 8.66
CA VAL A 48 2.75 -4.91 8.54
C VAL A 48 3.14 -5.29 7.12
N VAL A 49 2.44 -6.24 6.50
CA VAL A 49 2.79 -6.74 5.16
C VAL A 49 2.54 -5.67 4.10
N ALA A 50 1.34 -5.08 4.06
CA ALA A 50 0.99 -4.05 3.09
C ALA A 50 1.84 -2.79 3.29
N GLY A 51 2.06 -2.38 4.54
CA GLY A 51 2.94 -1.26 4.88
C GLY A 51 4.38 -1.50 4.44
N SER A 52 4.90 -2.71 4.65
CA SER A 52 6.26 -3.08 4.20
C SER A 52 6.37 -3.07 2.68
N MET A 53 5.39 -3.64 1.97
CA MET A 53 5.35 -3.63 0.50
C MET A 53 5.31 -2.20 -0.06
N LEU A 54 4.50 -1.33 0.53
CA LEU A 54 4.41 0.08 0.11
C LEU A 54 5.67 0.89 0.46
N ARG A 55 6.37 0.54 1.53
CA ARG A 55 7.67 1.14 1.87
C ARG A 55 8.79 0.71 0.92
N VAL A 56 8.83 -0.57 0.53
CA VAL A 56 9.74 -1.05 -0.52
C VAL A 56 9.44 -0.32 -1.83
N GLY A 57 8.16 -0.08 -2.12
CA GLY A 57 7.71 0.74 -3.23
C GLY A 57 7.97 0.11 -4.61
N VAL A 58 7.63 0.86 -5.65
CA VAL A 58 7.80 0.44 -7.05
C VAL A 58 8.80 1.35 -7.73
N HIS A 59 9.79 0.76 -8.41
CA HIS A 59 10.77 1.53 -9.16
C HIS A 59 10.10 2.24 -10.34
N VAL A 60 10.38 3.53 -10.47
CA VAL A 60 9.93 4.32 -11.61
C VAL A 60 10.89 4.08 -12.77
N PRO A 61 10.41 3.75 -13.98
CA PRO A 61 11.27 3.60 -15.15
C PRO A 61 11.81 4.97 -15.58
N LEU A 62 12.96 5.35 -15.02
CA LEU A 62 13.70 6.56 -15.37
C LEU A 62 14.91 6.19 -16.23
N VAL A 63 15.30 7.11 -17.12
CA VAL A 63 16.54 7.01 -17.90
C VAL A 63 17.73 7.30 -16.98
N ASP A 64 18.91 6.76 -17.32
CA ASP A 64 20.14 7.04 -16.58
C ASP A 64 20.40 8.54 -16.44
N ASN A 65 20.93 8.94 -15.29
CA ASN A 65 21.19 10.32 -14.87
C ASN A 65 19.97 11.25 -14.78
N VAL A 66 18.75 10.70 -14.86
CA VAL A 66 17.52 11.48 -14.63
C VAL A 66 16.95 11.15 -13.26
N THR A 67 16.69 12.18 -12.47
CA THR A 67 15.97 12.11 -11.20
C THR A 67 14.69 12.93 -11.26
N LEU A 68 13.71 12.60 -10.40
CA LEU A 68 12.48 13.37 -10.26
C LEU A 68 12.71 14.46 -9.21
N SER A 69 12.22 15.66 -9.48
CA SER A 69 12.23 16.75 -8.52
C SER A 69 11.38 16.43 -7.28
N ASN A 70 11.80 16.96 -6.13
CA ASN A 70 11.15 16.75 -4.83
C ASN A 70 9.75 17.39 -4.73
N ASN A 71 9.36 18.22 -5.70
CA ASN A 71 8.04 18.87 -5.79
C ASN A 71 7.00 18.03 -6.56
N ALA A 72 7.24 16.72 -6.73
CA ALA A 72 6.35 15.83 -7.45
C ALA A 72 4.92 15.79 -6.86
N SER A 73 3.91 15.99 -7.72
CA SER A 73 2.50 15.80 -7.39
C SER A 73 2.06 14.38 -7.75
N ILE A 74 1.51 13.66 -6.77
CA ILE A 74 0.95 12.32 -6.94
C ILE A 74 -0.56 12.40 -6.73
N VAL A 75 -1.33 12.07 -7.77
CA VAL A 75 -2.80 12.12 -7.72
C VAL A 75 -3.38 10.77 -8.13
N THR A 76 -4.10 10.13 -7.22
CA THR A 76 -4.85 8.91 -7.51
C THR A 76 -6.09 9.24 -8.34
N LYS A 77 -6.25 8.58 -9.49
CA LYS A 77 -7.44 8.65 -10.35
C LYS A 77 -8.04 7.26 -10.51
N ARG A 78 -9.28 7.18 -10.99
CA ARG A 78 -9.91 5.88 -11.27
C ARG A 78 -9.13 5.15 -12.36
N GLY A 79 -8.54 4.00 -12.01
CA GLY A 79 -7.80 3.14 -12.93
C GLY A 79 -6.33 3.51 -13.16
N PHE A 80 -5.83 4.63 -12.62
CA PHE A 80 -4.42 4.98 -12.73
C PHE A 80 -3.96 5.96 -11.63
N VAL A 81 -2.65 6.00 -11.40
CA VAL A 81 -1.99 7.02 -10.57
C VAL A 81 -1.29 7.99 -11.51
N ARG A 82 -1.63 9.29 -11.41
CA ARG A 82 -0.94 10.34 -12.15
C ARG A 82 0.24 10.85 -11.33
N ILE A 83 1.41 10.85 -11.95
CA ILE A 83 2.63 11.43 -11.41
C ILE A 83 2.93 12.66 -12.26
N SER A 84 3.19 13.80 -11.62
CA SER A 84 3.60 15.03 -12.31
C SER A 84 4.77 15.64 -11.55
N SER A 85 5.94 15.63 -12.15
CA SER A 85 7.18 16.13 -11.56
C SER A 85 8.10 16.67 -12.66
N ASP A 86 8.98 17.58 -12.28
CA ASP A 86 10.06 18.06 -13.13
C ASP A 86 11.20 17.04 -13.13
N PHE A 87 11.87 16.89 -14.27
CA PHE A 87 13.06 16.06 -14.39
C PHE A 87 14.30 16.90 -14.11
N ILE A 88 15.22 16.32 -13.33
CA ILE A 88 16.54 16.89 -13.05
C ILE A 88 17.56 15.95 -13.69
N TYR A 89 18.46 16.51 -14.49
CA TYR A 89 19.59 15.78 -15.07
C TYR A 89 20.84 16.04 -14.26
N GLU A 90 21.53 14.96 -13.86
CA GLU A 90 22.83 14.99 -13.16
C GLU A 90 24.01 14.74 -14.10
#